data_AF-A0AA96II93-F1
#
_entry.id   AF-A0AA96II93-F1
#
_cell.length_a   1.000
_cell.length_b   1.000
_cell.length_c   1.000
_cell.angle_alpha   90.00
_cell.angle_beta   90.00
_cell.angle_gamma   90.00
#
_symmetry.space_group_name_H-M   'P 1'
#
loop_
_entity.id
_entity.type
_entity.pdbx_description
1 polymer ?
#
loop_
_entity_poly.entity_id
_entity_poly.type
_entity_poly.pdbx_seq_one_letter_code
_entity_poly.pdbx_strand_id
1 'polypeptide(L)'
;MNIFNVEKNVKQIYYKYFYQNCENRTFKSFVFYPIVLGKFSKNPELIDYLDIFKQLENTYDKKDYIIDDIHKFRFMTKFDDKYFEALNVFLLILEEFEKKEFFFNGYDKDKINLNLNFLIDYYQQKKYDLKSEEEFSKYNLIEINKYRKLHWQEARIIDEKYEITFDIKFITKKVYLKIFDLFKMNHFKLSFYPDCLNIKNYIDNSIMIFDEKEYGKKYNIDEIKKINLKENVKFVDYKIENKLYIKLVENELTFEEIQKDIKVFDDLNIIYTKVVHIIFLIEDETLYIEHIDLEYIFYTLDEYIERFDNDNFEQKGSRYKRQKIFKIDNAKINLVENLYDLVYNSLDNKNLVDEYFEMIN
;
A
#
# COMPACT_ATOMS: atom_id res chain seq x y z
N MET A 1 47.90 27.77 1.76
CA MET A 1 47.83 26.60 2.66
C MET A 1 47.18 25.47 1.86
N ASN A 2 47.92 24.41 1.54
CA ASN A 2 47.54 23.43 0.51
C ASN A 2 46.41 22.47 0.95
N ILE A 3 45.39 22.35 0.09
CA ILE A 3 44.14 21.56 0.26
C ILE A 3 44.41 20.05 0.50
N PHE A 4 45.56 19.53 0.09
CA PHE A 4 45.95 18.13 0.31
C PHE A 4 46.25 17.76 1.78
N ASN A 5 46.51 18.73 2.66
CA ASN A 5 46.76 18.44 4.09
C ASN A 5 45.47 18.28 4.92
N VAL A 6 44.31 18.71 4.43
CA VAL A 6 43.03 18.57 5.14
C VAL A 6 42.49 17.14 4.97
N GLU A 7 42.58 16.56 3.77
CA GLU A 7 42.12 15.18 3.52
C GLU A 7 42.87 14.12 4.34
N LYS A 8 44.17 14.33 4.58
CA LYS A 8 45.01 13.38 5.31
C LYS A 8 44.72 13.37 6.81
N ASN A 9 44.43 14.54 7.39
CA ASN A 9 44.05 14.68 8.79
C ASN A 9 42.61 14.20 9.05
N VAL A 10 41.67 14.44 8.12
CA VAL A 10 40.30 13.92 8.25
C VAL A 10 40.27 12.40 8.15
N LYS A 11 41.02 11.78 7.23
CA LYS A 11 41.13 10.31 7.15
C LYS A 11 41.75 9.67 8.40
N GLN A 12 42.77 10.29 9.01
CA GLN A 12 43.40 9.75 10.24
C GLN A 12 42.52 9.92 11.48
N ILE A 13 41.78 11.02 11.59
CA ILE A 13 40.79 11.21 12.65
C ILE A 13 39.63 10.22 12.47
N TYR A 14 39.18 10.00 11.23
CA TYR A 14 38.16 9.00 10.90
C TYR A 14 38.63 7.60 11.31
N TYR A 15 39.81 7.14 10.86
CA TYR A 15 40.29 5.78 11.15
C TYR A 15 40.46 5.49 12.64
N LYS A 16 40.91 6.47 13.43
CA LYS A 16 41.16 6.29 14.87
C LYS A 16 39.87 6.23 15.69
N TYR A 17 38.81 6.92 15.26
CA TYR A 17 37.49 6.90 15.92
C TYR A 17 36.61 5.73 15.46
N PHE A 18 36.75 5.29 14.20
CA PHE A 18 35.88 4.29 13.56
C PHE A 18 36.19 2.84 13.99
N TYR A 19 37.45 2.51 14.35
CA TYR A 19 37.83 1.14 14.70
C TYR A 19 37.69 0.80 16.18
N GLN A 20 37.61 1.79 17.08
CA GLN A 20 37.47 1.54 18.51
C GLN A 20 36.01 1.35 18.96
N ASN A 21 35.02 1.65 18.11
CA ASN A 21 33.60 1.67 18.49
C ASN A 21 32.66 0.88 17.55
N CYS A 22 33.19 0.04 16.65
CA CYS A 22 32.35 -0.65 15.66
C CYS A 22 32.65 -2.15 15.60
N GLU A 23 32.29 -2.87 16.66
CA GLU A 23 31.87 -4.26 16.49
C GLU A 23 30.39 -4.24 16.08
N ASN A 24 30.14 -4.56 14.80
CA ASN A 24 28.82 -4.71 14.16
C ASN A 24 27.97 -3.43 14.05
N ARG A 25 28.08 -2.71 12.91
CA ARG A 25 26.94 -2.09 12.19
C ARG A 25 27.34 -1.41 10.87
N THR A 26 26.54 -1.69 9.83
CA THR A 26 26.20 -0.85 8.67
C THR A 26 27.31 -0.34 7.73
N PHE A 27 27.46 -1.00 6.58
CA PHE A 27 28.42 -0.63 5.53
C PHE A 27 27.84 0.19 4.35
N LYS A 28 26.51 0.37 4.24
CA LYS A 28 25.89 0.95 3.01
C LYS A 28 25.34 2.38 3.12
N SER A 29 24.87 2.83 4.29
CA SER A 29 24.27 4.18 4.42
C SER A 29 25.27 5.33 4.54
N PHE A 30 26.52 5.07 4.96
CA PHE A 30 27.51 6.13 5.19
C PHE A 30 28.35 6.52 3.96
N VAL A 31 28.25 5.76 2.86
CA VAL A 31 28.98 6.06 1.61
C VAL A 31 28.25 7.11 0.77
N PHE A 32 26.92 7.21 0.89
CA PHE A 32 26.11 8.16 0.11
C PHE A 32 26.14 9.60 0.65
N TYR A 33 26.18 9.77 1.97
CA TYR A 33 26.15 11.08 2.64
C TYR A 33 27.30 12.03 2.22
N PRO A 34 28.56 11.58 2.10
CA PRO A 34 29.68 12.42 1.66
C PRO A 34 29.61 12.78 0.16
N ILE A 35 29.02 11.90 -0.67
CA ILE A 35 28.87 12.14 -2.11
C ILE A 35 27.83 13.25 -2.35
N VAL A 36 26.75 13.22 -1.58
CA VAL A 36 25.67 14.22 -1.62
C VAL A 36 26.20 15.58 -1.12
N LEU A 37 26.83 15.64 0.06
CA LEU A 37 27.47 16.86 0.58
C LEU A 37 28.57 17.40 -0.36
N GLY A 38 29.32 16.51 -1.02
CA GLY A 38 30.35 16.86 -1.99
C GLY A 38 29.80 17.45 -3.30
N LYS A 39 28.56 17.11 -3.69
CA LYS A 39 27.85 17.72 -4.83
C LYS A 39 27.22 19.06 -4.43
N PHE A 40 26.59 19.13 -3.25
CA PHE A 40 26.00 20.36 -2.72
C PHE A 40 27.02 21.47 -2.48
N SER A 41 28.19 21.14 -1.91
CA SER A 41 29.25 22.12 -1.59
C SER A 41 29.97 22.72 -2.80
N LYS A 42 29.77 22.14 -3.99
CA LYS A 42 30.35 22.61 -5.25
C LYS A 42 29.39 23.44 -6.09
N ASN A 43 28.12 23.54 -5.70
CA ASN A 43 27.11 24.28 -6.45
C ASN A 43 26.62 25.49 -5.62
N PRO A 44 27.01 26.74 -5.98
CA PRO A 44 26.72 27.93 -5.18
C PRO A 44 25.23 28.15 -4.89
N GLU A 45 24.36 27.73 -5.81
CA GLU A 45 22.90 27.88 -5.71
C GLU A 45 22.24 26.86 -4.75
N LEU A 46 22.98 25.84 -4.31
CA LEU A 46 22.48 24.81 -3.40
C LEU A 46 23.13 24.87 -2.00
N ILE A 47 24.00 25.86 -1.76
CA ILE A 47 24.67 26.08 -0.48
C ILE A 47 23.68 26.45 0.62
N ASP A 48 22.59 27.15 0.29
CA ASP A 48 21.55 27.54 1.26
C ASP A 48 20.84 26.31 1.86
N TYR A 49 20.70 25.22 1.11
CA TYR A 49 20.14 23.96 1.60
C TYR A 49 21.13 23.16 2.46
N LEU A 50 22.43 23.35 2.24
CA LEU A 50 23.51 22.73 3.02
C LEU A 50 23.47 23.19 4.49
N ASP A 51 23.08 24.44 4.73
CA ASP A 51 22.91 24.97 6.07
C ASP A 51 21.60 24.46 6.73
N ILE A 52 20.54 24.19 5.95
CA ILE A 52 19.34 23.48 6.42
C ILE A 52 19.70 22.05 6.85
N PHE A 53 20.47 21.30 6.06
CA PHE A 53 20.94 19.96 6.41
C PHE A 53 21.84 19.95 7.66
N LYS A 54 22.74 20.93 7.81
CA LYS A 54 23.56 21.08 9.02
C LYS A 54 22.74 21.52 10.23
N GLN A 55 21.69 22.31 10.04
CA GLN A 55 20.76 22.65 11.13
C GLN A 55 20.03 21.40 11.59
N LEU A 56 19.49 20.59 10.66
CA LEU A 56 18.87 19.29 10.97
C LEU A 56 19.83 18.36 11.74
N GLU A 57 21.12 18.33 11.37
CA GLU A 57 22.18 17.59 12.09
C GLU A 57 22.43 18.12 13.52
N ASN A 58 22.15 19.39 13.78
CA ASN A 58 22.25 19.98 15.13
C ASN A 58 20.91 19.98 15.89
N THR A 59 19.80 19.59 15.26
CA THR A 59 18.46 19.55 15.88
C THR A 59 18.03 18.15 16.31
N TYR A 60 18.93 17.16 16.30
CA TYR A 60 18.67 15.76 16.71
C TYR A 60 18.08 15.58 18.12
N ASP A 61 18.04 16.64 18.94
CA ASP A 61 17.43 16.65 20.28
C ASP A 61 15.99 17.22 20.33
N LYS A 62 15.42 17.70 19.21
CA LYS A 62 14.07 18.31 19.19
C LYS A 62 13.23 17.82 18.00
N LYS A 63 12.49 16.73 18.24
CA LYS A 63 11.60 16.04 17.29
C LYS A 63 10.54 16.93 16.61
N ASP A 64 10.08 17.98 17.26
CA ASP A 64 8.90 18.74 16.80
C ASP A 64 9.19 19.67 15.61
N TYR A 65 10.45 20.07 15.38
CA TYR A 65 10.80 21.03 14.32
C TYR A 65 10.94 20.41 12.93
N ILE A 66 11.25 19.10 12.85
CA ILE A 66 11.55 18.43 11.58
C ILE A 66 10.25 18.27 10.75
N ILE A 67 9.12 17.99 11.40
CA ILE A 67 7.83 17.77 10.75
C ILE A 67 7.32 19.07 10.10
N ASP A 68 7.39 20.20 10.81
CA ASP A 68 6.93 21.51 10.32
C ASP A 68 7.71 22.01 9.08
N ASP A 69 9.01 21.73 9.00
CA ASP A 69 9.83 22.14 7.85
C ASP A 69 9.69 21.20 6.66
N ILE A 70 9.40 19.91 6.89
CA ILE A 70 8.99 18.96 5.82
C ILE A 70 7.67 19.42 5.18
N HIS A 71 6.71 19.89 5.99
CA HIS A 71 5.47 20.44 5.47
C HIS A 71 5.72 21.62 4.53
N LYS A 72 6.59 22.58 4.90
CA LYS A 72 6.92 23.73 4.04
C LYS A 72 7.58 23.34 2.72
N PHE A 73 8.47 22.35 2.73
CA PHE A 73 9.21 21.93 1.53
C PHE A 73 8.29 21.33 0.46
N ARG A 74 7.23 20.64 0.89
CA ARG A 74 6.23 20.00 0.03
C ARG A 74 5.32 21.01 -0.72
N PHE A 75 5.27 22.28 -0.29
CA PHE A 75 4.43 23.32 -0.87
C PHE A 75 5.14 24.24 -1.89
N MET A 76 6.40 23.97 -2.25
CA MET A 76 7.11 24.79 -3.25
C MET A 76 6.74 24.36 -4.68
N THR A 77 5.95 25.19 -5.36
CA THR A 77 5.19 24.85 -6.59
C THR A 77 5.90 25.11 -7.92
N LYS A 78 7.24 25.20 -7.96
CA LYS A 78 7.97 25.30 -9.25
C LYS A 78 9.33 24.62 -9.15
N PHE A 79 9.47 23.46 -9.78
CA PHE A 79 10.75 22.76 -9.86
C PHE A 79 11.15 22.58 -11.33
N ASP A 80 12.32 23.09 -11.69
CA ASP A 80 13.09 22.71 -12.89
C ASP A 80 13.66 21.28 -12.71
N ASP A 81 13.97 20.59 -13.80
CA ASP A 81 14.43 19.18 -13.83
C ASP A 81 15.58 18.84 -12.85
N LYS A 82 16.45 19.80 -12.53
CA LYS A 82 17.54 19.63 -11.55
C LYS A 82 17.07 19.52 -10.10
N TYR A 83 15.93 20.11 -9.76
CA TYR A 83 15.36 20.03 -8.42
C TYR A 83 14.62 18.71 -8.18
N PHE A 84 14.19 18.04 -9.25
CA PHE A 84 13.59 16.72 -9.19
C PHE A 84 14.59 15.66 -8.70
N GLU A 85 15.86 15.75 -9.12
CA GLU A 85 16.94 14.89 -8.62
C GLU A 85 17.24 15.12 -7.14
N ALA A 86 17.28 16.37 -6.68
CA ALA A 86 17.50 16.69 -5.27
C ALA A 86 16.32 16.23 -4.39
N LEU A 87 15.09 16.37 -4.89
CA LEU A 87 13.89 15.85 -4.25
C LEU A 87 13.90 14.32 -4.16
N ASN A 88 14.28 13.62 -5.24
CA ASN A 88 14.39 12.16 -5.22
C ASN A 88 15.48 11.66 -4.25
N VAL A 89 16.62 12.35 -4.19
CA VAL A 89 17.69 12.03 -3.22
C VAL A 89 17.21 12.30 -1.79
N PHE A 90 16.47 13.39 -1.55
CA PHE A 90 15.89 13.69 -0.24
C PHE A 90 14.82 12.68 0.16
N LEU A 91 13.95 12.27 -0.76
CA LEU A 91 12.93 11.23 -0.56
C LEU A 91 13.59 9.88 -0.24
N LEU A 92 14.66 9.50 -0.96
CA LEU A 92 15.44 8.28 -0.66
C LEU A 92 16.11 8.34 0.72
N ILE A 93 16.60 9.51 1.13
CA ILE A 93 17.15 9.72 2.47
C ILE A 93 16.06 9.58 3.53
N LEU A 94 14.88 10.20 3.31
CA LEU A 94 13.72 10.07 4.20
C LEU A 94 13.26 8.62 4.33
N GLU A 95 13.18 7.89 3.23
CA GLU A 95 12.80 6.47 3.20
C GLU A 95 13.78 5.61 4.03
N GLU A 96 15.09 5.90 3.95
CA GLU A 96 16.11 5.25 4.76
C GLU A 96 16.10 5.70 6.24
N PHE A 97 15.67 6.94 6.54
CA PHE A 97 15.48 7.43 7.91
C PHE A 97 14.23 6.84 8.56
N GLU A 98 13.11 6.76 7.84
CA GLU A 98 11.87 6.11 8.30
C GLU A 98 12.11 4.64 8.61
N LYS A 99 12.85 3.92 7.73
CA LYS A 99 13.32 2.54 7.98
C LYS A 99 14.16 2.44 9.25
N LYS A 100 14.98 3.45 9.60
CA LYS A 100 15.82 3.43 10.81
C LYS A 100 15.06 3.78 12.09
N GLU A 101 14.18 4.79 12.09
CA GLU A 101 13.30 5.04 13.25
C GLU A 101 12.39 3.84 13.56
N PHE A 102 12.07 3.05 12.53
CA PHE A 102 11.34 1.79 12.62
C PHE A 102 12.00 0.74 13.53
N PHE A 103 13.32 0.68 13.56
CA PHE A 103 14.06 -0.31 14.36
C PHE A 103 14.24 0.09 15.82
N PHE A 104 14.07 1.38 16.18
CA PHE A 104 14.45 1.90 17.49
C PHE A 104 13.28 2.29 18.39
N ASN A 105 12.12 2.65 17.84
CA ASN A 105 10.97 3.02 18.65
C ASN A 105 9.97 1.86 18.70
N GLY A 106 9.84 1.27 19.90
CA GLY A 106 8.78 0.32 20.21
C GLY A 106 7.42 0.82 19.71
N TYR A 107 6.74 -0.10 19.04
CA TYR A 107 5.39 -0.05 18.47
C TYR A 107 4.40 0.96 19.05
N ASP A 108 3.82 1.77 18.16
CA ASP A 108 2.58 2.51 18.46
C ASP A 108 1.49 2.14 17.44
N LYS A 109 0.28 1.86 17.96
CA LYS A 109 -0.94 1.63 17.15
C LYS A 109 -1.27 2.84 16.27
N ASP A 110 -0.70 3.99 16.60
CA ASP A 110 -0.93 5.26 15.93
C ASP A 110 -0.33 5.34 14.52
N LYS A 111 0.61 4.48 14.10
CA LYS A 111 1.22 4.59 12.74
C LYS A 111 0.29 4.28 11.56
N ILE A 112 -0.66 3.34 11.70
CA ILE A 112 -1.69 3.13 10.66
C ILE A 112 -2.62 4.35 10.59
N ASN A 113 -2.87 5.01 11.72
CA ASN A 113 -3.71 6.21 11.81
C ASN A 113 -2.98 7.50 11.40
N LEU A 114 -1.66 7.60 11.60
CA LEU A 114 -0.84 8.77 11.27
C LEU A 114 -0.92 9.09 9.77
N ASN A 115 -1.00 8.06 8.92
CA ASN A 115 -1.20 8.25 7.49
C ASN A 115 -2.56 8.92 7.19
N LEU A 116 -3.64 8.47 7.83
CA LEU A 116 -4.99 9.02 7.59
C LEU A 116 -5.14 10.47 8.05
N ASN A 117 -4.39 10.89 9.07
CA ASN A 117 -4.44 12.26 9.58
C ASN A 117 -4.08 13.29 8.50
N PHE A 118 -3.11 13.00 7.61
CA PHE A 118 -2.77 13.93 6.52
C PHE A 118 -3.98 14.21 5.62
N LEU A 119 -4.73 13.18 5.23
CA LEU A 119 -5.91 13.36 4.39
C LEU A 119 -7.00 14.14 5.14
N ILE A 120 -7.24 13.79 6.40
CA ILE A 120 -8.19 14.49 7.27
C ILE A 120 -7.83 15.98 7.34
N ASP A 121 -6.57 16.31 7.60
CA ASP A 121 -6.09 17.68 7.73
C ASP A 121 -6.28 18.47 6.43
N TYR A 122 -6.02 17.88 5.27
CA TYR A 122 -6.27 18.53 3.97
C TYR A 122 -7.75 18.86 3.76
N TYR A 123 -8.67 17.94 4.07
CA TYR A 123 -10.10 18.23 3.99
C TYR A 123 -10.54 19.27 5.02
N GLN A 124 -9.99 19.23 6.24
CA GLN A 124 -10.29 20.20 7.29
C GLN A 124 -9.85 21.63 6.91
N GLN A 125 -8.69 21.78 6.27
CA GLN A 125 -8.25 23.07 5.72
C GLN A 125 -9.23 23.64 4.68
N LYS A 126 -9.93 22.75 3.96
CA LYS A 126 -11.01 23.09 3.03
C LYS A 126 -12.40 23.15 3.69
N LYS A 127 -12.45 23.17 5.03
CA LYS A 127 -13.66 23.23 5.87
C LYS A 127 -14.62 22.06 5.63
N TYR A 128 -14.06 20.86 5.39
CA TYR A 128 -14.82 19.63 5.25
C TYR A 128 -14.41 18.60 6.30
N ASP A 129 -15.39 18.01 6.97
CA ASP A 129 -15.15 16.96 7.95
C ASP A 129 -15.29 15.58 7.31
N LEU A 130 -14.16 15.01 6.88
CA LEU A 130 -14.13 13.68 6.29
C LEU A 130 -14.60 12.59 7.27
N LYS A 131 -14.41 12.77 8.58
CA LYS A 131 -14.84 11.80 9.60
C LYS A 131 -16.36 11.72 9.76
N SER A 132 -17.10 12.68 9.21
CA SER A 132 -18.56 12.62 9.18
C SER A 132 -19.10 11.60 8.15
N GLU A 133 -18.26 11.13 7.23
CA GLU A 133 -18.67 10.13 6.24
C GLU A 133 -18.71 8.72 6.85
N GLU A 134 -19.76 7.95 6.51
CA GLU A 134 -20.01 6.61 7.07
C GLU A 134 -18.87 5.64 6.73
N GLU A 135 -18.48 5.54 5.47
CA GLU A 135 -17.42 4.61 5.02
C GLU A 135 -16.06 4.99 5.61
N PHE A 136 -15.78 6.28 5.75
CA PHE A 136 -14.51 6.75 6.32
C PHE A 136 -14.46 6.50 7.83
N SER A 137 -15.49 6.88 8.57
CA SER A 137 -15.54 6.66 10.02
C SER A 137 -15.50 5.18 10.40
N LYS A 138 -16.16 4.32 9.63
CA LYS A 138 -16.27 2.88 9.93
C LYS A 138 -15.08 2.07 9.44
N TYR A 139 -14.51 2.40 8.28
CA TYR A 139 -13.52 1.57 7.59
C TYR A 139 -12.29 2.33 7.09
N ASN A 140 -12.21 3.65 7.29
CA ASN A 140 -11.21 4.54 6.70
C ASN A 140 -11.20 4.48 5.15
N LEU A 141 -12.34 4.18 4.55
CA LEU A 141 -12.50 4.14 3.10
C LEU A 141 -13.10 5.46 2.59
N ILE A 142 -12.69 5.87 1.40
CA ILE A 142 -13.26 7.01 0.68
C ILE A 142 -14.25 6.50 -0.34
N GLU A 143 -15.50 6.92 -0.19
CA GLU A 143 -16.59 6.59 -1.12
C GLU A 143 -16.52 7.45 -2.39
N ILE A 144 -16.67 6.81 -3.55
CA ILE A 144 -16.85 7.44 -4.86
C ILE A 144 -18.26 8.02 -4.93
N ASN A 145 -18.36 9.29 -5.32
CA ASN A 145 -19.62 10.02 -5.30
C ASN A 145 -19.66 11.09 -6.40
N LYS A 146 -20.66 11.98 -6.38
CA LYS A 146 -20.81 13.03 -7.40
C LYS A 146 -19.62 14.01 -7.51
N TYR A 147 -18.77 14.11 -6.49
CA TYR A 147 -17.57 14.96 -6.48
C TYR A 147 -16.27 14.17 -6.60
N ARG A 148 -16.27 12.90 -6.17
CA ARG A 148 -15.09 12.02 -6.21
C ARG A 148 -15.21 11.04 -7.36
N LYS A 149 -14.30 11.13 -8.31
CA LYS A 149 -14.24 10.27 -9.50
C LYS A 149 -12.99 9.41 -9.50
N LEU A 150 -13.09 8.27 -10.15
CA LEU A 150 -11.95 7.40 -10.44
C LEU A 150 -11.17 7.94 -11.64
N HIS A 151 -9.84 7.96 -11.52
CA HIS A 151 -8.97 8.24 -12.65
C HIS A 151 -8.98 7.08 -13.64
N TRP A 152 -9.18 7.35 -14.93
CA TRP A 152 -9.51 6.30 -15.91
C TRP A 152 -8.43 5.25 -16.18
N GLN A 153 -7.19 5.45 -15.72
CA GLN A 153 -6.08 4.53 -15.95
C GLN A 153 -5.21 4.24 -14.73
N GLU A 154 -5.27 5.09 -13.70
CA GLU A 154 -4.35 4.99 -12.55
C GLU A 154 -5.20 4.81 -11.31
N ALA A 155 -4.74 3.96 -10.39
CA ALA A 155 -5.47 3.65 -9.17
C ALA A 155 -5.54 4.87 -8.24
N ARG A 156 -6.46 5.79 -8.53
CA ARG A 156 -6.50 7.13 -7.97
C ARG A 156 -7.92 7.67 -7.92
N ILE A 157 -8.15 8.50 -6.90
CA ILE A 157 -9.38 9.25 -6.70
C ILE A 157 -9.10 10.73 -6.90
N ILE A 158 -9.98 11.37 -7.67
CA ILE A 158 -9.98 12.81 -7.91
C ILE A 158 -11.23 13.38 -7.24
N ASP A 159 -11.03 14.21 -6.23
CA ASP A 159 -12.09 15.03 -5.63
C ASP A 159 -12.12 16.39 -6.33
N GLU A 160 -13.04 16.54 -7.28
CA GLU A 160 -13.20 17.76 -8.07
C GLU A 160 -13.67 18.95 -7.24
N LYS A 161 -14.39 18.71 -6.14
CA LYS A 161 -14.95 19.78 -5.30
C LYS A 161 -13.87 20.46 -4.47
N TYR A 162 -12.93 19.68 -3.96
CA TYR A 162 -11.85 20.18 -3.09
C TYR A 162 -10.52 20.34 -3.83
N GLU A 163 -10.48 19.95 -5.11
CA GLU A 163 -9.30 19.93 -5.98
C GLU A 163 -8.18 19.10 -5.35
N ILE A 164 -8.52 17.91 -4.87
CA ILE A 164 -7.58 17.00 -4.22
C ILE A 164 -7.50 15.72 -5.04
N THR A 165 -6.29 15.22 -5.22
CA THR A 165 -6.02 13.93 -5.84
C THR A 165 -5.17 13.07 -4.91
N PHE A 166 -5.52 11.79 -4.78
CA PHE A 166 -4.71 10.82 -4.04
C PHE A 166 -4.83 9.44 -4.67
N ASP A 167 -3.76 8.67 -4.58
CA ASP A 167 -3.73 7.30 -5.08
C ASP A 167 -4.52 6.37 -4.13
N ILE A 168 -4.85 5.18 -4.60
CA ILE A 168 -5.50 4.13 -3.83
C ILE A 168 -4.41 3.17 -3.36
N LYS A 169 -4.33 2.95 -2.04
CA LYS A 169 -3.28 2.11 -1.48
C LYS A 169 -3.65 0.63 -1.58
N PHE A 170 -2.63 -0.22 -1.67
CA PHE A 170 -2.73 -1.70 -1.61
C PHE A 170 -3.56 -2.38 -2.70
N ILE A 171 -3.94 -1.66 -3.77
CA ILE A 171 -4.63 -2.23 -4.93
C ILE A 171 -3.66 -2.36 -6.11
N THR A 172 -3.78 -3.44 -6.88
CA THR A 172 -3.04 -3.57 -8.14
C THR A 172 -3.77 -2.84 -9.26
N LYS A 173 -3.03 -2.37 -10.27
CA LYS A 173 -3.61 -1.71 -11.45
C LYS A 173 -4.66 -2.59 -12.15
N LYS A 174 -4.44 -3.90 -12.21
CA LYS A 174 -5.36 -4.86 -12.84
C LYS A 174 -6.70 -4.94 -12.10
N VAL A 175 -6.67 -5.07 -10.77
CA VAL A 175 -7.90 -5.07 -9.96
C VAL A 175 -8.62 -3.74 -10.10
N TYR A 176 -7.87 -2.63 -10.03
CA TYR A 176 -8.42 -1.30 -10.19
C TYR A 176 -9.17 -1.12 -11.52
N LEU A 177 -8.53 -1.46 -12.65
CA LEU A 177 -9.13 -1.31 -13.98
C LEU A 177 -10.37 -2.22 -14.15
N LYS A 178 -10.33 -3.45 -13.64
CA LYS A 178 -11.50 -4.33 -13.66
C LYS A 178 -12.67 -3.73 -12.86
N ILE A 179 -12.41 -3.22 -11.66
CA ILE A 179 -13.43 -2.55 -10.84
C ILE A 179 -13.95 -1.28 -11.53
N PHE A 180 -13.06 -0.50 -12.15
CA PHE A 180 -13.41 0.70 -12.89
C PHE A 180 -14.37 0.41 -14.05
N ASP A 181 -14.10 -0.63 -14.84
CA ASP A 181 -14.97 -1.06 -15.93
C ASP A 181 -16.33 -1.53 -15.41
N LEU A 182 -16.35 -2.34 -14.33
CA LEU A 182 -17.57 -2.80 -13.68
C LEU A 182 -18.39 -1.63 -13.11
N PHE A 183 -17.74 -0.65 -12.49
CA PHE A 183 -18.38 0.52 -11.90
C PHE A 183 -19.03 1.40 -12.96
N LYS A 184 -18.38 1.57 -14.14
CA LYS A 184 -18.96 2.28 -15.29
C LYS A 184 -20.24 1.63 -15.81
N MET A 185 -20.33 0.31 -15.74
CA MET A 185 -21.50 -0.43 -16.26
C MET A 185 -22.65 -0.48 -15.26
N ASN A 186 -22.34 -0.55 -13.96
CA ASN A 186 -23.32 -0.95 -12.94
C ASN A 186 -23.61 0.11 -11.87
N HIS A 187 -22.78 1.15 -11.72
CA HIS A 187 -23.00 2.27 -10.78
C HIS A 187 -23.32 1.87 -9.31
N PHE A 188 -22.68 0.81 -8.80
CA PHE A 188 -22.82 0.36 -7.40
C PHE A 188 -22.11 1.28 -6.40
N LYS A 189 -22.33 1.09 -5.09
CA LYS A 189 -21.59 1.83 -4.05
C LYS A 189 -20.15 1.31 -4.04
N LEU A 190 -19.17 2.22 -4.13
CA LEU A 190 -17.76 1.85 -4.25
C LEU A 190 -16.90 2.75 -3.36
N SER A 191 -16.05 2.12 -2.55
CA SER A 191 -15.16 2.81 -1.62
C SER A 191 -13.77 2.20 -1.62
N PHE A 192 -12.74 3.03 -1.44
CA PHE A 192 -11.33 2.61 -1.48
C PHE A 192 -10.52 3.15 -0.31
N TYR A 193 -9.50 2.41 0.09
CA TYR A 193 -8.54 2.86 1.09
C TYR A 193 -7.54 3.84 0.45
N PRO A 194 -7.44 5.08 0.95
CA PRO A 194 -6.60 6.11 0.33
C PRO A 194 -5.11 5.90 0.63
N ASP A 195 -4.25 6.21 -0.34
CA ASP A 195 -2.85 6.49 -0.07
C ASP A 195 -2.69 7.95 0.37
N CYS A 196 -2.53 8.13 1.67
CA CYS A 196 -2.41 9.44 2.27
C CYS A 196 -0.98 10.00 2.25
N LEU A 197 0.01 9.24 1.81
CA LEU A 197 1.38 9.73 1.69
C LEU A 197 1.58 10.58 0.44
N ASN A 198 0.78 10.33 -0.61
CA ASN A 198 0.92 10.95 -1.94
C ASN A 198 -0.27 11.85 -2.31
N ILE A 199 -0.79 12.62 -1.36
CA ILE A 199 -1.88 13.58 -1.60
C ILE A 199 -1.35 14.78 -2.40
N LYS A 200 -2.11 15.17 -3.43
CA LYS A 200 -1.88 16.30 -4.30
C LYS A 200 -3.03 17.29 -4.15
N ASN A 201 -2.71 18.55 -3.84
CA ASN A 201 -3.71 19.63 -3.71
C ASN A 201 -4.08 20.27 -5.05
N TYR A 202 -4.17 19.44 -6.08
CA TYR A 202 -4.64 19.81 -7.41
C TYR A 202 -5.20 18.57 -8.09
N ILE A 203 -5.94 18.76 -9.18
CA ILE A 203 -6.40 17.68 -10.04
C ILE A 203 -5.22 17.15 -10.85
N ASP A 204 -4.81 15.90 -10.59
CA ASP A 204 -3.72 15.25 -11.32
C ASP A 204 -4.23 14.13 -12.24
N ASN A 205 -4.21 14.43 -13.54
CA ASN A 205 -4.56 13.52 -14.63
C ASN A 205 -3.33 12.88 -15.30
N SER A 206 -2.14 12.96 -14.67
CA SER A 206 -0.94 12.30 -15.18
C SER A 206 -1.09 10.78 -15.14
N ILE A 207 -0.58 10.14 -16.19
CA ILE A 207 -0.49 8.68 -16.33
C ILE A 207 0.96 8.24 -16.29
N MET A 208 1.21 7.09 -15.64
CA MET A 208 2.53 6.50 -15.65
C MET A 208 2.54 5.38 -16.70
N ILE A 209 3.33 5.58 -17.75
CA ILE A 209 3.43 4.62 -18.85
C ILE A 209 4.62 3.71 -18.58
N PHE A 210 4.35 2.42 -18.40
CA PHE A 210 5.35 1.36 -18.40
C PHE A 210 5.00 0.33 -19.47
N ASP A 211 6.01 -0.27 -20.10
CA ASP A 211 5.84 -1.42 -20.97
C ASP A 211 5.52 -2.66 -20.12
N GLU A 212 4.25 -2.88 -19.80
CA GLU A 212 3.80 -4.15 -19.23
C GLU A 212 3.65 -5.19 -20.35
N LYS A 213 4.43 -6.27 -20.28
CA LYS A 213 4.18 -7.47 -21.09
C LYS A 213 3.04 -8.26 -20.46
N GLU A 214 1.91 -8.31 -21.14
CA GLU A 214 0.78 -9.13 -20.72
C GLU A 214 0.94 -10.58 -21.21
N TYR A 215 0.72 -11.51 -20.28
CA TYR A 215 0.39 -12.90 -20.58
C TYR A 215 -1.00 -13.15 -19.99
N GLY A 216 -1.97 -13.46 -20.85
CA GLY A 216 -3.32 -13.86 -20.43
C GLY A 216 -3.58 -15.30 -20.84
N LYS A 217 -4.02 -16.13 -19.91
CA LYS A 217 -4.67 -17.41 -20.23
C LYS A 217 -6.16 -17.11 -20.42
N LYS A 218 -6.67 -17.28 -21.64
CA LYS A 218 -8.11 -17.13 -21.90
C LYS A 218 -8.82 -18.35 -21.34
N TYR A 219 -9.55 -18.20 -20.24
CA TYR A 219 -10.49 -19.22 -19.78
C TYR A 219 -11.75 -19.15 -20.63
N ASN A 220 -12.30 -20.31 -20.97
CA ASN A 220 -13.56 -20.39 -21.71
C ASN A 220 -14.71 -20.07 -20.76
N ILE A 221 -15.37 -18.93 -20.96
CA ILE A 221 -16.47 -18.43 -20.11
C ILE A 221 -17.63 -19.45 -20.03
N ASP A 222 -17.79 -20.32 -21.04
CA ASP A 222 -18.84 -21.34 -21.03
C ASP A 222 -18.59 -22.48 -20.04
N GLU A 223 -17.36 -22.68 -19.57
CA GLU A 223 -17.03 -23.67 -18.53
C GLU A 223 -17.34 -23.13 -17.12
N ILE A 224 -17.10 -21.83 -16.88
CA ILE A 224 -17.32 -21.18 -15.58
C ILE A 224 -18.83 -21.08 -15.24
N LYS A 225 -19.73 -21.14 -16.23
CA LYS A 225 -21.19 -21.12 -16.01
C LYS A 225 -21.73 -22.28 -15.18
N LYS A 226 -20.90 -23.29 -14.90
CA LYS A 226 -21.25 -24.44 -14.06
C LYS A 226 -20.44 -24.49 -12.77
N ILE A 227 -19.99 -23.35 -12.23
CA ILE A 227 -19.34 -23.34 -10.92
C ILE A 227 -20.23 -24.08 -9.92
N ASN A 228 -19.82 -25.30 -9.60
CA ASN A 228 -20.36 -26.04 -8.49
C ASN A 228 -19.55 -25.59 -7.27
N LEU A 229 -20.02 -24.53 -6.61
CA LEU A 229 -19.38 -24.00 -5.41
C LEU A 229 -19.31 -25.14 -4.38
N LYS A 230 -18.12 -25.69 -4.18
CA LYS A 230 -17.89 -26.78 -3.22
C LYS A 230 -17.91 -26.22 -1.79
N GLU A 231 -18.26 -27.08 -0.84
CA GLU A 231 -18.04 -26.87 0.60
C GLU A 231 -16.56 -26.55 0.86
N ASN A 232 -16.25 -25.96 2.02
CA ASN A 232 -14.92 -25.46 2.41
C ASN A 232 -13.75 -26.31 1.86
N VAL A 233 -12.94 -25.72 0.97
CA VAL A 233 -11.80 -26.39 0.32
C VAL A 233 -10.50 -25.69 0.68
N LYS A 234 -9.42 -26.46 0.77
CA LYS A 234 -8.04 -25.95 0.85
C LYS A 234 -7.21 -26.49 -0.30
N PHE A 235 -6.49 -25.58 -0.95
CA PHE A 235 -5.47 -25.88 -1.95
C PHE A 235 -4.10 -25.57 -1.35
N VAL A 236 -3.09 -26.37 -1.72
CA VAL A 236 -1.72 -26.25 -1.19
C VAL A 236 -0.73 -26.37 -2.33
N ASP A 237 0.12 -25.36 -2.51
CA ASP A 237 1.28 -25.48 -3.39
C ASP A 237 2.38 -26.19 -2.61
N TYR A 238 2.59 -27.49 -2.82
CA TYR A 238 3.58 -28.26 -2.07
C TYR A 238 5.04 -27.83 -2.29
N LYS A 239 5.35 -26.98 -3.29
CA LYS A 239 6.73 -26.51 -3.52
C LYS A 239 7.11 -25.36 -2.60
N ILE A 240 6.17 -24.45 -2.35
CA ILE A 240 6.38 -23.25 -1.53
C ILE A 240 5.49 -23.25 -0.26
N GLU A 241 4.65 -24.27 -0.11
CA GLU A 241 3.70 -24.53 0.98
C GLU A 241 2.67 -23.43 1.21
N ASN A 242 2.49 -22.54 0.24
CA ASN A 242 1.42 -21.57 0.24
C ASN A 242 0.06 -22.28 0.15
N LYS A 243 -0.95 -21.67 0.78
CA LYS A 243 -2.30 -22.22 0.88
C LYS A 243 -3.33 -21.21 0.39
N LEU A 244 -4.38 -21.72 -0.23
CA LEU A 244 -5.59 -20.97 -0.57
C LEU A 244 -6.77 -21.66 0.12
N TYR A 245 -7.41 -20.96 1.05
CA TYR A 245 -8.57 -21.45 1.77
C TYR A 245 -9.81 -20.82 1.12
N ILE A 246 -10.74 -21.67 0.69
CA ILE A 246 -12.02 -21.26 0.14
C ILE A 246 -13.10 -21.70 1.12
N LYS A 247 -13.89 -20.76 1.62
CA LYS A 247 -15.02 -21.01 2.52
C LYS A 247 -16.31 -20.61 1.84
N LEU A 248 -17.28 -21.50 1.81
CA LEU A 248 -18.64 -21.23 1.35
C LEU A 248 -19.60 -21.49 2.51
N VAL A 249 -20.29 -20.45 2.96
CA VAL A 249 -21.33 -20.53 3.98
C VAL A 249 -22.55 -19.79 3.46
N GLU A 250 -23.64 -20.52 3.23
CA GLU A 250 -24.86 -19.96 2.64
C GLU A 250 -24.56 -19.22 1.32
N ASN A 251 -24.63 -17.90 1.32
CA ASN A 251 -24.37 -17.03 0.17
C ASN A 251 -23.08 -16.19 0.33
N GLU A 252 -22.23 -16.55 1.28
CA GLU A 252 -20.92 -15.94 1.52
C GLU A 252 -19.80 -16.85 0.99
N LEU A 253 -18.99 -16.31 0.09
CA LEU A 253 -17.83 -16.97 -0.48
C LEU A 253 -16.56 -16.19 -0.12
N THR A 254 -15.63 -16.86 0.56
CA THR A 254 -14.37 -16.26 1.00
C THR A 254 -13.18 -16.98 0.38
N PHE A 255 -12.22 -16.23 -0.14
CA PHE A 255 -10.91 -16.72 -0.57
C PHE A 255 -9.85 -16.08 0.31
N GLU A 256 -9.15 -16.89 1.12
CA GLU A 256 -8.03 -16.42 1.95
C GLU A 256 -6.72 -17.03 1.48
N GLU A 257 -5.76 -16.15 1.21
CA GLU A 257 -4.40 -16.54 0.89
C GLU A 257 -3.53 -16.55 2.14
N ILE A 258 -2.94 -17.71 2.43
CA ILE A 258 -2.04 -17.93 3.58
C ILE A 258 -0.68 -18.38 3.04
N GLN A 259 0.39 -17.70 3.45
CA GLN A 259 1.74 -17.93 2.90
C GLN A 259 2.67 -18.60 3.89
N LYS A 260 3.56 -19.49 3.43
CA LYS A 260 4.61 -20.02 4.31
C LYS A 260 5.58 -18.93 4.73
N ASP A 261 6.07 -18.17 3.75
CA ASP A 261 6.93 -17.03 3.99
C ASP A 261 6.07 -15.87 4.51
N ILE A 262 6.14 -15.65 5.83
CA ILE A 262 5.34 -14.64 6.54
C ILE A 262 5.51 -13.28 5.86
N LYS A 263 4.42 -12.77 5.29
CA LYS A 263 4.33 -11.39 4.84
C LYS A 263 4.10 -10.47 6.03
N VAL A 264 4.87 -9.40 6.07
CA VAL A 264 4.75 -8.34 7.06
C VAL A 264 4.20 -7.08 6.43
N PHE A 265 3.19 -6.48 7.08
CA PHE A 265 2.46 -5.32 6.56
C PHE A 265 3.25 -4.03 6.77
N ASP A 266 3.52 -3.25 5.70
CA ASP A 266 4.20 -1.93 5.74
C ASP A 266 5.42 -1.89 6.68
N ASP A 267 6.30 -2.89 6.57
CA ASP A 267 7.49 -3.11 7.43
C ASP A 267 7.20 -3.31 8.93
N LEU A 268 5.93 -3.29 9.36
CA LEU A 268 5.50 -3.29 10.77
C LEU A 268 5.78 -4.62 11.50
N ASN A 269 6.42 -5.64 10.93
CA ASN A 269 6.49 -6.97 11.55
C ASN A 269 5.09 -7.53 11.94
N ILE A 270 4.02 -7.10 11.26
CA ILE A 270 2.65 -7.61 11.46
C ILE A 270 2.37 -8.67 10.41
N ILE A 271 2.09 -9.88 10.87
CA ILE A 271 1.67 -10.97 10.00
C ILE A 271 0.28 -10.68 9.46
N TYR A 272 0.09 -10.79 8.14
CA TYR A 272 -1.22 -10.62 7.52
C TYR A 272 -1.51 -11.65 6.44
N THR A 273 -2.80 -11.92 6.24
CA THR A 273 -3.32 -12.67 5.08
C THR A 273 -4.20 -11.76 4.23
N LYS A 274 -4.32 -12.07 2.94
CA LYS A 274 -5.23 -11.38 2.02
C LYS A 274 -6.51 -12.18 1.88
N VAL A 275 -7.65 -11.50 1.97
CA VAL A 275 -8.97 -12.12 1.87
C VAL A 275 -9.85 -11.40 0.87
N VAL A 276 -10.40 -12.14 -0.09
CA VAL A 276 -11.51 -11.68 -0.91
C VAL A 276 -12.79 -12.26 -0.31
N HIS A 277 -13.68 -11.40 0.15
CA HIS A 277 -14.98 -11.78 0.72
C HIS A 277 -16.10 -11.34 -0.21
N ILE A 278 -16.99 -12.25 -0.59
CA ILE A 278 -18.05 -12.04 -1.57
C ILE A 278 -19.37 -12.48 -0.97
N ILE A 279 -20.38 -11.61 -1.02
CA ILE A 279 -21.77 -11.98 -0.77
C ILE A 279 -22.49 -11.93 -2.10
N PHE A 280 -23.22 -13.01 -2.41
CA PHE A 280 -24.00 -13.11 -3.64
C PHE A 280 -25.47 -13.35 -3.35
N LEU A 281 -26.30 -13.11 -4.36
CA LEU A 281 -27.72 -13.40 -4.37
C LEU A 281 -28.09 -14.21 -5.61
N ILE A 282 -29.23 -14.89 -5.56
CA ILE A 282 -29.76 -15.69 -6.65
C ILE A 282 -31.04 -15.01 -7.14
N GLU A 283 -31.06 -14.62 -8.41
CA GLU A 283 -32.23 -14.08 -9.10
C GLU A 283 -32.37 -14.75 -10.47
N ASP A 284 -33.55 -15.27 -10.78
CA ASP A 284 -33.85 -15.92 -12.07
C ASP A 284 -32.77 -16.95 -12.50
N GLU A 285 -32.41 -17.85 -11.57
CA GLU A 285 -31.34 -18.86 -11.74
C GLU A 285 -29.94 -18.30 -12.01
N THR A 286 -29.75 -16.99 -11.89
CA THR A 286 -28.49 -16.28 -12.09
C THR A 286 -27.91 -15.82 -10.77
N LEU A 287 -26.61 -16.02 -10.59
CA LEU A 287 -25.86 -15.59 -9.41
C LEU A 287 -25.31 -14.17 -9.63
N TYR A 288 -25.62 -13.25 -8.72
CA TYR A 288 -25.11 -11.88 -8.74
C TYR A 288 -24.30 -11.58 -7.48
N ILE A 289 -23.14 -10.96 -7.64
CA ILE A 289 -22.38 -10.36 -6.54
C ILE A 289 -23.14 -9.12 -6.08
N GLU A 290 -23.56 -9.14 -4.81
CA GLU A 290 -24.16 -8.01 -4.12
C GLU A 290 -23.08 -7.16 -3.42
N HIS A 291 -22.09 -7.85 -2.84
CA HIS A 291 -21.03 -7.22 -2.08
C HIS A 291 -19.70 -7.93 -2.29
N ILE A 292 -18.62 -7.16 -2.36
CA ILE A 292 -17.25 -7.67 -2.35
C ILE A 292 -16.33 -6.76 -1.55
N ASP A 293 -15.52 -7.38 -0.71
CA ASP A 293 -14.40 -6.75 -0.02
C ASP A 293 -13.08 -7.43 -0.40
N LEU A 294 -12.03 -6.64 -0.51
CA LEU A 294 -10.66 -7.11 -0.36
C LEU A 294 -10.13 -6.63 0.99
N GLU A 295 -9.73 -7.55 1.86
CA GLU A 295 -9.31 -7.26 3.22
C GLU A 295 -7.93 -7.82 3.54
N TYR A 296 -7.24 -7.15 4.45
CA TYR A 296 -6.14 -7.76 5.21
C TYR A 296 -6.62 -8.16 6.60
N ILE A 297 -6.33 -9.40 6.98
CA ILE A 297 -6.53 -9.91 8.34
C ILE A 297 -5.17 -9.99 9.02
N PHE A 298 -5.07 -9.48 10.25
CA PHE A 298 -3.82 -9.39 10.99
C PHE A 298 -3.76 -10.42 12.11
N TYR A 299 -2.65 -11.14 12.18
CA TYR A 299 -2.45 -12.26 13.09
C TYR A 299 -1.33 -11.96 14.10
N THR A 300 -1.46 -12.52 15.31
CA THR A 300 -0.27 -12.79 16.14
C THR A 300 0.50 -13.97 15.56
N LEU A 301 1.73 -14.21 16.01
CA LEU A 301 2.48 -15.39 15.59
C LEU A 301 1.76 -16.69 15.97
N ASP A 302 1.26 -16.81 17.19
CA ASP A 302 0.55 -18.00 17.67
C ASP A 302 -0.74 -18.25 16.87
N GLU A 303 -1.52 -17.19 16.59
CA GLU A 303 -2.71 -17.30 15.73
C GLU A 303 -2.33 -17.75 14.32
N TYR A 304 -1.20 -17.27 13.79
CA TYR A 304 -0.76 -17.66 12.47
C TYR A 304 -0.30 -19.12 12.42
N ILE A 305 0.39 -19.60 13.45
CA ILE A 305 0.78 -21.01 13.59
C ILE A 305 -0.47 -21.90 13.63
N GLU A 306 -1.48 -21.53 14.43
CA GLU A 306 -2.75 -22.27 14.45
C GLU A 306 -3.44 -22.26 13.08
N ARG A 307 -3.44 -21.11 12.40
CA ARG A 307 -4.07 -20.94 11.08
C ARG A 307 -3.36 -21.72 9.98
N PHE A 308 -2.02 -21.66 9.96
CA PHE A 308 -1.16 -22.22 8.93
C PHE A 308 -0.69 -23.63 9.29
N ASP A 309 0.09 -23.83 10.35
CA ASP A 309 0.70 -25.14 10.67
C ASP A 309 -0.32 -26.18 11.11
N ASN A 310 -1.27 -25.79 11.97
CA ASN A 310 -2.30 -26.70 12.47
C ASN A 310 -3.53 -26.82 11.57
N ASP A 311 -3.50 -26.17 10.39
CA ASP A 311 -4.59 -26.16 9.41
C ASP A 311 -5.96 -25.79 10.03
N ASN A 312 -5.99 -24.91 11.04
CA ASN A 312 -7.22 -24.55 11.73
C ASN A 312 -8.04 -23.54 10.91
N PHE A 313 -9.06 -24.05 10.21
CA PHE A 313 -10.00 -23.27 9.39
C PHE A 313 -10.83 -22.23 10.16
N GLU A 314 -10.91 -22.34 11.48
CA GLU A 314 -11.68 -21.41 12.31
C GLU A 314 -10.79 -20.40 13.06
N GLN A 315 -9.47 -20.57 13.02
CA GLN A 315 -8.55 -19.59 13.60
C GLN A 315 -8.67 -18.25 12.86
N LYS A 316 -9.06 -17.21 13.60
CA LYS A 316 -9.16 -15.84 13.08
C LYS A 316 -7.97 -15.02 13.59
N GLY A 317 -7.44 -14.12 12.76
CA GLY A 317 -6.49 -13.12 13.22
C GLY A 317 -7.20 -12.07 14.06
N SER A 318 -6.69 -11.79 15.26
CA SER A 318 -7.28 -10.81 16.19
C SER A 318 -6.32 -9.68 16.57
N ARG A 319 -5.10 -9.70 16.04
CA ARG A 319 -4.04 -8.75 16.39
C ARG A 319 -4.48 -7.29 16.17
N TYR A 320 -5.16 -7.02 15.06
CA TYR A 320 -5.76 -5.73 14.73
C TYR A 320 -7.10 -5.90 14.03
N LYS A 321 -7.88 -4.82 13.97
CA LYS A 321 -9.08 -4.76 13.12
C LYS A 321 -8.66 -4.99 11.67
N ARG A 322 -9.46 -5.77 10.94
CA ARG A 322 -9.25 -5.99 9.51
C ARG A 322 -9.21 -4.66 8.76
N GLN A 323 -8.31 -4.57 7.78
CA GLN A 323 -8.21 -3.41 6.91
C GLN A 323 -8.84 -3.74 5.56
N LYS A 324 -9.94 -3.06 5.23
CA LYS A 324 -10.51 -3.11 3.87
C LYS A 324 -9.63 -2.29 2.94
N ILE A 325 -9.35 -2.82 1.76
CA ILE A 325 -8.64 -2.14 0.67
C ILE A 325 -9.65 -1.49 -0.26
N PHE A 326 -10.66 -2.25 -0.65
CA PHE A 326 -11.83 -1.72 -1.33
C PHE A 326 -13.09 -2.44 -0.83
N LYS A 327 -14.22 -1.78 -1.03
CA LYS A 327 -15.55 -2.28 -0.72
C LYS A 327 -16.51 -1.90 -1.83
N ILE A 328 -17.22 -2.89 -2.35
CA ILE A 328 -18.33 -2.74 -3.29
C ILE A 328 -19.59 -3.20 -2.57
N ASP A 329 -20.64 -2.40 -2.59
CA ASP A 329 -21.96 -2.78 -2.07
C ASP A 329 -23.07 -2.45 -3.04
N ASN A 330 -24.21 -3.12 -2.85
CA ASN A 330 -25.43 -2.95 -3.64
C ASN A 330 -25.14 -3.14 -5.14
N ALA A 331 -24.25 -4.07 -5.46
CA ALA A 331 -23.92 -4.43 -6.82
C ALA A 331 -24.91 -5.45 -7.39
N LYS A 332 -24.93 -5.53 -8.71
CA LYS A 332 -25.60 -6.60 -9.47
C LYS A 332 -24.66 -7.09 -10.56
N ILE A 333 -23.47 -7.54 -10.16
CA ILE A 333 -22.44 -8.02 -11.09
C ILE A 333 -22.64 -9.52 -11.28
N ASN A 334 -22.65 -10.01 -12.52
CA ASN A 334 -22.73 -11.45 -12.78
C ASN A 334 -21.54 -12.17 -12.11
N LEU A 335 -21.83 -13.05 -11.14
CA LEU A 335 -20.80 -13.75 -10.35
C LEU A 335 -19.94 -14.62 -11.25
N VAL A 336 -20.57 -15.49 -12.03
CA VAL A 336 -19.90 -16.45 -12.92
C VAL A 336 -18.90 -15.76 -13.85
N GLU A 337 -19.32 -14.67 -14.49
CA GLU A 337 -18.50 -14.00 -15.50
C GLU A 337 -17.33 -13.20 -14.92
N ASN A 338 -17.35 -12.88 -13.62
CA ASN A 338 -16.40 -11.94 -13.02
C ASN A 338 -15.60 -12.51 -11.85
N LEU A 339 -16.04 -13.62 -11.27
CA LEU A 339 -15.45 -14.19 -10.05
C LEU A 339 -13.98 -14.55 -10.24
N TYR A 340 -13.65 -15.25 -11.33
CA TYR A 340 -12.26 -15.62 -11.65
C TYR A 340 -11.37 -14.37 -11.73
N ASP A 341 -11.74 -13.40 -12.57
CA ASP A 341 -10.94 -12.18 -12.78
C ASP A 341 -10.75 -11.39 -11.48
N LEU A 342 -11.81 -11.25 -10.67
CA LEU A 342 -11.75 -10.50 -9.42
C LEU A 342 -10.83 -11.17 -8.40
N VAL A 343 -10.96 -12.48 -8.21
CA VAL A 343 -10.15 -13.25 -7.26
C VAL A 343 -8.71 -13.36 -7.75
N TYR A 344 -8.54 -13.77 -9.02
CA TYR A 344 -7.23 -13.95 -9.65
C TYR A 344 -6.42 -12.67 -9.60
N ASN A 345 -7.00 -11.50 -9.88
CA ASN A 345 -6.24 -10.25 -9.85
C ASN A 345 -5.97 -9.74 -8.42
N SER A 346 -6.78 -10.13 -7.43
CA SER A 346 -6.67 -9.65 -6.04
C SER A 346 -5.67 -10.43 -5.18
N LEU A 347 -5.51 -11.72 -5.44
CA LEU A 347 -4.62 -12.61 -4.67
C LEU A 347 -3.25 -12.77 -5.35
N ASP A 348 -2.20 -13.10 -4.60
CA ASP A 348 -0.85 -13.27 -5.15
C ASP A 348 -0.60 -14.71 -5.63
N ASN A 349 -1.21 -15.72 -5.02
CA ASN A 349 -1.06 -17.14 -5.35
C ASN A 349 -1.90 -17.57 -6.58
N LYS A 350 -1.53 -17.04 -7.76
CA LYS A 350 -2.24 -17.25 -9.03
C LYS A 350 -2.47 -18.73 -9.37
N ASN A 351 -1.47 -19.59 -9.17
CA ASN A 351 -1.55 -21.02 -9.49
C ASN A 351 -2.66 -21.73 -8.69
N LEU A 352 -2.83 -21.40 -7.41
CA LEU A 352 -3.86 -22.02 -6.56
C LEU A 352 -5.26 -21.51 -6.92
N VAL A 353 -5.35 -20.24 -7.34
CA VAL A 353 -6.60 -19.70 -7.89
C VAL A 353 -6.96 -20.45 -9.17
N ASP A 354 -6.02 -20.59 -10.11
CA ASP A 354 -6.25 -21.33 -11.35
C ASP A 354 -6.70 -22.77 -11.07
N GLU A 355 -6.04 -23.47 -10.15
CA GLU A 355 -6.39 -24.85 -9.77
C GLU A 355 -7.83 -24.95 -9.23
N TYR A 356 -8.25 -24.00 -8.38
CA TYR A 356 -9.63 -23.96 -7.88
C TYR A 356 -10.64 -23.81 -9.01
N PHE A 357 -10.41 -22.86 -9.93
CA PHE A 357 -11.35 -22.61 -11.02
C PHE A 357 -11.32 -23.72 -12.09
N GLU A 358 -10.21 -24.44 -12.27
CA GLU A 358 -10.16 -25.65 -13.12
C GLU A 358 -10.96 -26.82 -12.50
N MET A 359 -11.05 -26.91 -11.17
CA MET A 359 -11.76 -27.99 -10.46
C MET A 359 -13.28 -27.83 -10.33
N ILE A 360 -13.81 -26.63 -10.56
CA ILE A 360 -15.25 -26.32 -10.48
C ILE A 360 -15.90 -26.14 -11.86
N ASN A 361 -15.10 -26.25 -12.93
CA ASN A 361 -15.53 -26.28 -14.33
C ASN A 361 -16.01 -27.66 -14.80
#